data_AF-A0A9P4GA32-F1
#
_entry.id   AF-A0A9P4GA32-F1
#
_cell.length_a   1.000
_cell.length_b   1.000
_cell.length_c   1.000
_cell.angle_alpha   90.00
_cell.angle_beta   90.00
_cell.angle_gamma   90.00
#
_symmetry.space_group_name_H-M   'P 1'
#
loop_
_entity.id
_entity.type
_entity.pdbx_description
1 polymer ?
#
loop_
_entity_poly.entity_id
_entity_poly.type
_entity_poly.pdbx_seq_one_letter_code
_entity_poly.pdbx_strand_id
1 'polypeptide(L)'
;VWSRFEGFVPDHRASFNREFHRLAKHQGWGKEERRHFRVELFDADFAAHIGSEIFNLDHWKMLCRLCSIAPIPNDIPGCMEALDNVLVNIYDLLDHHRTGAPIEPFKNFAEFRCYTLNGHVYPIEEAKEDTFLPIFLKELK
;
A
#
# COMPACT_ATOMS: atom_id res chain seq x y z
N VAL A 1 4.63 2.60 -14.73
CA VAL A 1 4.05 3.95 -14.54
C VAL A 1 5.11 5.04 -14.34
N TRP A 2 6.15 4.84 -13.53
CA TRP A 2 7.18 5.84 -13.19
C TRP A 2 8.02 6.38 -14.35
N SER A 3 8.29 5.57 -15.37
CA SER A 3 9.15 5.94 -16.51
C SER A 3 8.52 6.95 -17.48
N ARG A 4 7.23 7.30 -17.31
CA ARG A 4 6.56 8.28 -18.16
C ARG A 4 6.99 9.74 -17.90
N PHE A 5 7.65 9.99 -16.77
CA PHE A 5 8.04 11.32 -16.36
C PHE A 5 9.41 11.68 -16.95
N GLU A 6 9.42 12.62 -17.89
CA GLU A 6 10.62 12.99 -18.65
C GLU A 6 11.76 13.46 -17.72
N GLY A 7 12.97 12.99 -18.01
CA GLY A 7 14.17 13.29 -17.24
C GLY A 7 14.24 12.65 -15.85
N PHE A 8 13.22 11.90 -15.42
CA PHE A 8 13.22 11.17 -14.16
C PHE A 8 13.70 9.73 -14.36
N VAL A 9 14.68 9.29 -13.57
CA VAL A 9 15.19 7.91 -13.57
C VAL A 9 14.68 7.20 -12.31
N PRO A 10 13.73 6.25 -12.43
CA PRO A 10 13.17 5.56 -11.28
C PRO A 10 14.18 4.65 -10.57
N ASP A 11 14.16 4.67 -9.24
CA ASP A 11 14.80 3.65 -8.40
C ASP A 11 13.76 2.61 -7.97
N HIS A 12 13.82 1.44 -8.59
CA HIS A 12 12.90 0.33 -8.33
C HIS A 12 13.13 -0.36 -6.98
N ARG A 13 14.21 -0.03 -6.27
CA ARG A 13 14.54 -0.60 -4.95
C ARG A 13 14.30 0.40 -3.81
N ALA A 14 13.87 1.62 -4.11
CA ALA A 14 13.41 2.57 -3.10
C ALA A 14 11.98 2.25 -2.67
N SER A 15 11.66 2.53 -1.41
CA SER A 15 10.28 2.54 -0.93
C SER A 15 9.43 3.52 -1.76
N PHE A 16 8.13 3.23 -1.86
CA PHE A 16 7.17 4.05 -2.58
C PHE A 16 7.24 5.50 -2.11
N ASN A 17 7.20 5.75 -0.79
CA ASN A 17 7.23 7.11 -0.25
C ASN A 17 8.51 7.86 -0.60
N ARG A 18 9.67 7.19 -0.56
CA ARG A 18 10.95 7.78 -0.94
C ARG A 18 10.99 8.11 -2.43
N GLU A 19 10.52 7.19 -3.26
CA GLU A 19 10.53 7.35 -4.70
C GLU A 19 9.53 8.40 -5.18
N PHE A 20 8.34 8.40 -4.59
CA PHE A 20 7.33 9.44 -4.77
C PHE A 20 7.86 10.82 -4.40
N HIS A 21 8.57 10.94 -3.26
CA HIS A 21 9.16 12.21 -2.86
C HIS A 21 10.21 12.72 -3.86
N ARG A 22 11.07 11.82 -4.38
CA ARG A 22 12.04 12.16 -5.43
C ARG A 22 11.35 12.68 -6.69
N LEU A 23 10.32 11.97 -7.15
CA LEU A 23 9.55 12.36 -8.33
C LEU A 23 8.83 13.69 -8.12
N ALA A 24 8.14 13.87 -6.99
CA ALA A 24 7.44 15.10 -6.67
C ALA A 24 8.38 16.31 -6.61
N LYS A 25 9.62 16.12 -6.13
CA LYS A 25 10.65 17.15 -6.15
C LYS A 25 11.14 17.44 -7.57
N HIS A 26 11.38 16.41 -8.38
CA HIS A 26 11.81 16.54 -9.78
C HIS A 26 10.78 17.30 -10.63
N GLN A 27 9.49 17.02 -10.43
CA GLN A 27 8.39 17.65 -11.15
C GLN A 27 7.96 19.00 -10.57
N GLY A 28 8.44 19.38 -9.39
CA GLY A 28 8.04 20.62 -8.72
C GLY A 28 6.58 20.62 -8.24
N TRP A 29 6.00 19.45 -7.96
CA TRP A 29 4.58 19.31 -7.63
C TRP A 29 4.18 20.01 -6.32
N GLY A 30 3.08 20.76 -6.41
CA GLY A 30 2.36 21.33 -5.29
C GLY A 30 1.54 20.29 -4.52
N LYS A 31 0.70 20.78 -3.59
CA LYS A 31 -0.08 19.92 -2.69
C LYS A 31 -1.10 19.06 -3.44
N GLU A 32 -1.83 19.66 -4.38
CA GLU A 32 -2.90 18.98 -5.10
C GLU A 32 -2.33 17.97 -6.10
N GLU A 33 -1.26 18.31 -6.83
CA GLU A 33 -0.61 17.33 -7.72
C GLU A 33 -0.01 16.17 -6.92
N ARG A 34 0.59 16.45 -5.74
CA ARG A 34 1.09 15.37 -4.87
C ARG A 34 -0.03 14.45 -4.39
N ARG A 35 -1.21 14.98 -4.11
CA ARG A 35 -2.36 14.17 -3.70
C ARG A 35 -2.82 13.27 -4.85
N HIS A 36 -3.03 13.85 -6.03
CA HIS A 36 -3.48 13.15 -7.22
C HIS A 36 -2.50 12.05 -7.67
N PHE A 37 -1.24 12.42 -7.91
CA PHE A 37 -0.24 11.47 -8.40
C PHE A 37 0.18 10.43 -7.36
N ARG A 38 -0.01 10.69 -6.05
CA ARG A 38 0.26 9.68 -5.03
C ARG A 38 -0.68 8.48 -5.19
N VAL A 39 -1.97 8.75 -5.35
CA VAL A 39 -2.99 7.71 -5.58
C VAL A 39 -2.70 6.99 -6.88
N GLU A 40 -2.58 7.72 -7.98
CA GLU A 40 -2.38 7.13 -9.31
C GLU A 40 -1.14 6.22 -9.38
N LEU A 41 -0.02 6.67 -8.82
CA LEU A 41 1.22 5.90 -8.81
C LEU A 41 1.16 4.71 -7.86
N PHE A 42 0.52 4.88 -6.70
CA PHE A 42 0.38 3.80 -5.73
C PHE A 42 -0.49 2.70 -6.30
N ASP A 43 -1.67 3.03 -6.83
CA ASP A 43 -2.61 2.05 -7.38
C ASP A 43 -1.99 1.29 -8.56
N ALA A 44 -1.28 1.99 -9.45
CA ALA A 44 -0.60 1.36 -10.56
C ALA A 44 0.51 0.39 -10.12
N ASP A 45 1.30 0.77 -9.10
CA ASP A 45 2.33 -0.11 -8.53
C ASP A 45 1.71 -1.28 -7.76
N PHE A 46 0.66 -1.03 -6.97
CA PHE A 46 -0.02 -2.04 -6.20
C PHE A 46 -0.67 -3.09 -7.11
N ALA A 47 -1.40 -2.64 -8.14
CA ALA A 47 -2.00 -3.52 -9.13
C ALA A 47 -0.96 -4.35 -9.91
N ALA A 48 0.20 -3.78 -10.22
CA ALA A 48 1.26 -4.48 -10.94
C ALA A 48 1.96 -5.57 -10.11
N HIS A 49 2.06 -5.39 -8.79
CA HIS A 49 2.84 -6.28 -7.92
C HIS A 49 1.99 -7.26 -7.11
N ILE A 50 0.80 -6.84 -6.67
CA ILE A 50 -0.10 -7.65 -5.84
C ILE A 50 -1.31 -8.12 -6.66
N GLY A 51 -1.80 -7.26 -7.55
CA GLY A 51 -3.01 -7.49 -8.34
C GLY A 51 -4.12 -6.52 -7.95
N SER A 52 -5.09 -6.36 -8.85
CA SER A 52 -6.27 -5.49 -8.67
C SER A 52 -7.59 -6.26 -8.68
N GLU A 53 -7.56 -7.58 -8.84
CA GLU A 53 -8.76 -8.42 -8.97
C GLU A 53 -9.25 -8.90 -7.60
N ILE A 54 -10.33 -8.29 -7.11
CA ILE A 54 -10.94 -8.60 -5.81
C ILE A 54 -11.54 -10.00 -5.70
N PHE A 55 -11.95 -10.59 -6.81
CA PHE A 55 -12.55 -11.93 -6.83
C PHE A 55 -11.52 -13.05 -6.97
N ASN A 56 -10.23 -12.70 -6.94
CA ASN A 56 -9.15 -13.65 -7.05
C ASN A 56 -8.65 -14.07 -5.66
N LEU A 57 -9.04 -15.27 -5.23
CA LEU A 57 -8.64 -15.84 -3.95
C LEU A 57 -7.12 -15.95 -3.79
N ASP A 58 -6.35 -16.13 -4.86
CA ASP A 58 -4.90 -16.28 -4.77
C ASP A 58 -4.21 -14.98 -4.35
N HIS A 59 -4.72 -13.81 -4.77
CA HIS A 59 -4.24 -12.51 -4.28
C HIS A 59 -4.48 -12.36 -2.78
N TRP A 60 -5.68 -12.73 -2.31
CA TRP A 60 -6.01 -12.68 -0.88
C TRP A 60 -5.16 -13.64 -0.03
N LYS A 61 -4.94 -14.86 -0.53
CA LYS A 61 -4.06 -15.84 0.13
C LYS A 61 -2.61 -15.36 0.13
N MET A 62 -2.14 -14.69 -0.92
CA MET A 62 -0.81 -14.08 -0.95
C MET A 62 -0.67 -13.03 0.16
N LEU A 63 -1.63 -12.12 0.28
CA LEU A 63 -1.63 -11.11 1.35
C LEU A 63 -1.65 -11.75 2.74
N CYS A 64 -2.45 -12.79 2.95
CA CYS A 64 -2.45 -13.52 4.21
C CYS A 64 -1.06 -14.09 4.54
N ARG A 65 -0.34 -14.65 3.56
CA ARG A 65 1.04 -15.13 3.75
C ARG A 65 1.99 -14.00 4.11
N LEU A 66 1.91 -12.89 3.40
CA LEU A 66 2.73 -11.71 3.63
C LEU A 66 2.54 -11.16 5.05
N CYS A 67 1.30 -11.16 5.55
CA CYS A 67 0.95 -10.75 6.91
C CYS A 67 1.16 -11.85 7.97
N SER A 68 1.82 -12.97 7.63
CA SER A 68 2.07 -14.10 8.53
C SER A 68 0.80 -14.71 9.16
N ILE A 69 -0.33 -14.68 8.44
CA ILE A 69 -1.59 -15.28 8.87
C ILE A 69 -1.55 -16.79 8.65
N ALA A 70 -1.76 -17.55 9.72
CA ALA A 70 -1.86 -19.01 9.69
C ALA A 70 -2.95 -19.51 10.66
N PRO A 71 -3.83 -20.44 10.26
CA PRO A 71 -3.92 -21.03 8.92
C PRO A 71 -4.46 -20.03 7.88
N ILE A 72 -4.04 -20.18 6.63
CA ILE A 72 -4.54 -19.33 5.53
C ILE A 72 -5.99 -19.75 5.21
N PRO A 73 -6.96 -18.82 5.23
CA PRO A 73 -8.34 -19.13 4.88
C PRO A 73 -8.49 -19.63 3.44
N ASN A 74 -9.54 -20.40 3.19
CA ASN A 74 -9.78 -21.05 1.89
C ASN A 74 -10.81 -20.33 1.02
N ASP A 75 -11.33 -19.19 1.47
CA ASP A 75 -12.25 -18.34 0.75
C ASP A 75 -11.89 -16.85 0.94
N ILE A 76 -12.50 -16.00 0.09
CA ILE A 76 -12.23 -14.56 0.08
C ILE A 76 -12.71 -13.89 1.38
N PRO A 77 -13.95 -14.14 1.88
CA PRO A 77 -14.42 -13.51 3.11
C PRO A 77 -13.54 -13.82 4.31
N GLY A 78 -13.07 -15.06 4.46
CA GLY A 78 -12.18 -15.44 5.55
C GLY A 78 -10.81 -14.77 5.44
N CYS A 79 -10.25 -14.63 4.24
CA CYS A 79 -9.01 -13.87 4.06
C CYS A 79 -9.19 -12.40 4.41
N MET A 80 -10.30 -11.79 3.97
CA MET A 80 -10.63 -10.41 4.28
C MET A 80 -10.73 -10.20 5.79
N GLU A 81 -11.53 -10.99 6.49
CA GLU A 81 -11.68 -10.92 7.94
C GLU A 81 -10.33 -11.09 8.67
N ALA A 82 -9.52 -12.06 8.24
CA ALA A 82 -8.22 -12.28 8.86
C ALA A 82 -7.27 -11.08 8.66
N LEU A 83 -7.24 -10.50 7.46
CA LEU A 83 -6.42 -9.33 7.13
C LEU A 83 -6.90 -8.06 7.85
N ASP A 84 -8.21 -7.89 8.02
CA ASP A 84 -8.78 -6.75 8.75
C ASP A 84 -8.32 -6.74 10.22
N ASN A 85 -8.05 -7.90 10.80
CA ASN A 85 -7.50 -8.01 12.16
C ASN A 85 -6.00 -7.72 12.26
N VAL A 86 -5.30 -7.57 11.13
CA VAL A 86 -3.86 -7.25 11.11
C VAL A 86 -3.66 -5.74 11.08
N LEU A 87 -2.81 -5.26 11.99
CA LEU A 87 -2.32 -3.89 11.93
C LEU A 87 -1.10 -3.84 11.02
N VAL A 88 -1.30 -3.57 9.74
CA VAL A 88 -0.23 -3.39 8.73
C VAL A 88 -0.57 -2.18 7.88
N ASN A 89 0.43 -1.39 7.48
CA ASN A 89 0.19 -0.27 6.58
C ASN A 89 0.33 -0.74 5.12
N ILE A 90 -0.54 -0.26 4.23
CA ILE A 90 -0.52 -0.64 2.81
C ILE A 90 0.79 -0.30 2.11
N TYR A 91 1.50 0.74 2.56
CA TYR A 91 2.80 1.08 2.00
C TYR A 91 3.83 0.00 2.31
N ASP A 92 3.74 -0.65 3.48
CA ASP A 92 4.66 -1.73 3.86
C ASP A 92 4.43 -2.98 2.98
N LEU A 93 3.18 -3.26 2.60
CA LEU A 93 2.84 -4.34 1.67
C LEU A 93 3.48 -4.12 0.30
N LEU A 94 3.39 -2.89 -0.23
CA LEU A 94 4.01 -2.55 -1.50
C LEU A 94 5.55 -2.51 -1.39
N ASP A 95 6.08 -1.94 -0.31
CA ASP A 95 7.52 -1.80 -0.09
C ASP A 95 8.21 -3.13 0.12
N HIS A 96 7.55 -4.11 0.71
CA HIS A 96 8.02 -5.50 0.75
C HIS A 96 8.31 -6.01 -0.65
N HIS A 97 7.38 -5.82 -1.59
CA HIS A 97 7.59 -6.28 -2.95
C HIS A 97 8.72 -5.50 -3.66
N ARG A 98 8.80 -4.19 -3.44
CA ARG A 98 9.82 -3.33 -4.08
C ARG A 98 11.23 -3.56 -3.55
N THR A 99 11.35 -3.78 -2.24
CA THR A 99 12.64 -3.72 -1.52
C THR A 99 13.07 -5.06 -0.92
N GLY A 100 12.13 -6.00 -0.76
CA GLY A 100 12.32 -7.25 -0.02
C GLY A 100 12.30 -7.07 1.51
N ALA A 101 12.00 -5.87 2.01
CA ALA A 101 11.91 -5.62 3.45
C ALA A 101 10.79 -6.47 4.08
N PRO A 102 11.01 -7.12 5.24
CA PRO A 102 9.99 -7.95 5.86
C PRO A 102 8.76 -7.11 6.25
N ILE A 103 7.57 -7.73 6.16
CA ILE A 103 6.33 -7.15 6.67
C ILE A 103 6.21 -7.58 8.13
N GLU A 104 6.29 -6.61 9.03
CA GLU A 104 6.10 -6.82 10.46
C GLU A 104 4.81 -6.12 10.89
N PRO A 105 3.71 -6.87 11.11
CA PRO A 105 2.51 -6.28 11.69
C PRO A 105 2.79 -5.58 13.02
N PHE A 106 2.18 -4.42 13.21
CA PHE A 106 2.29 -3.64 14.43
C PHE A 106 1.67 -4.38 15.61
N LYS A 107 2.31 -4.27 16.79
CA LYS A 107 1.86 -4.98 17.99
C LYS A 107 0.59 -4.39 18.58
N ASN A 108 0.35 -3.11 18.34
CA ASN A 108 -0.79 -2.39 18.86
C ASN A 108 -1.15 -1.20 17.97
N PHE A 109 -2.37 -0.72 18.14
CA PHE A 109 -2.92 0.36 17.33
C PHE A 109 -2.17 1.69 17.53
N ALA A 110 -1.59 1.95 18.70
CA ALA A 110 -0.86 3.18 18.95
C ALA A 110 0.43 3.27 18.11
N GLU A 111 1.17 2.16 18.00
CA GLU A 111 2.34 2.06 17.11
C GLU A 111 1.95 2.24 15.64
N PHE A 112 0.93 1.50 15.19
CA PHE A 112 0.39 1.62 13.83
C PHE A 112 -0.03 3.05 13.50
N ARG A 113 -0.74 3.71 14.43
CA ARG A 113 -1.21 5.09 14.27
C ARG A 113 -0.04 6.07 14.22
N CYS A 114 0.93 5.95 15.11
CA CYS A 114 2.11 6.82 15.12
C CYS A 114 2.91 6.71 13.81
N TYR A 115 3.13 5.49 13.34
CA TYR A 115 3.79 5.22 12.06
C TYR A 115 3.01 5.80 10.88
N THR A 116 1.70 5.52 10.84
CA THR A 116 0.83 5.94 9.74
C THR A 116 0.75 7.47 9.65
N LEU A 117 0.56 8.17 10.77
CA LEU A 117 0.51 9.64 10.82
C LEU A 117 1.87 10.30 10.48
N ASN A 118 2.98 9.57 10.59
CA ASN A 118 4.32 10.05 10.23
C ASN A 118 4.62 9.91 8.73
N GLY A 119 3.67 10.31 7.87
CA GLY A 119 3.86 10.38 6.41
C GLY A 119 3.48 9.12 5.62
N HIS A 120 2.87 8.11 6.26
CA HIS A 120 2.37 6.89 5.63
C HIS A 120 0.83 6.88 5.56
N VAL A 121 0.22 8.07 5.48
CA VAL A 121 -1.24 8.23 5.33
C VAL A 121 -1.61 8.06 3.86
N TYR A 122 -2.41 7.04 3.58
CA TYR A 122 -3.07 6.93 2.29
C TYR A 122 -4.27 7.91 2.23
N PRO A 123 -4.50 8.61 1.10
CA PRO A 123 -5.71 9.43 0.92
C PRO A 123 -6.98 8.56 0.91
N ILE A 124 -7.64 8.42 2.06
CA ILE A 124 -8.80 7.52 2.26
C ILE A 124 -10.00 7.92 1.39
N GLU A 125 -10.18 9.22 1.13
CA GLU A 125 -11.32 9.70 0.32
C GLU A 125 -11.26 9.20 -1.13
N GLU A 126 -10.05 8.91 -1.61
CA GLU A 126 -9.76 8.38 -2.92
C GLU A 126 -9.79 6.84 -2.95
N ALA A 127 -9.57 6.19 -1.80
CA ALA A 127 -9.73 4.75 -1.67
C ALA A 127 -11.19 4.28 -1.79
N LYS A 128 -12.17 5.19 -1.71
CA LYS A 128 -13.60 4.85 -1.74
C LYS A 128 -14.08 4.25 -3.07
N GLU A 129 -13.36 4.55 -4.14
CA GLU A 129 -13.61 3.96 -5.47
C GLU A 129 -12.91 2.60 -5.62
N ASP A 130 -11.99 2.26 -4.70
CA ASP A 130 -11.25 1.00 -4.69
C ASP A 130 -11.99 -0.04 -3.83
N THR A 131 -12.01 -1.29 -4.28
CA THR A 131 -12.72 -2.39 -3.60
C THR A 131 -11.79 -3.26 -2.75
N PHE A 132 -10.48 -3.10 -2.91
CA PHE A 132 -9.42 -3.91 -2.30
C PHE A 132 -8.68 -3.18 -1.19
N LEU A 133 -8.28 -1.92 -1.44
CA LEU A 133 -7.51 -1.11 -0.50
C LEU A 133 -8.23 -0.80 0.82
N PRO A 134 -9.57 -0.58 0.87
CA PRO A 134 -10.24 -0.17 2.10
C PRO A 134 -10.02 -1.07 3.32
N ILE A 135 -9.76 -2.36 3.13
CA ILE A 135 -9.57 -3.32 4.22
C ILE A 135 -8.33 -3.03 5.09
N PHE A 136 -7.33 -2.40 4.49
CA PHE A 136 -6.08 -2.04 5.17
C PHE A 136 -6.10 -0.62 5.73
N LEU A 137 -7.17 0.14 5.46
CA LEU A 137 -7.32 1.51 5.92
C LEU A 137 -8.08 1.52 7.24
N LYS A 138 -7.47 2.10 8.26
CA LYS A 138 -8.06 2.22 9.60
C LYS A 138 -8.36 3.68 9.92
N GLU A 139 -9.48 3.94 10.58
CA GLU A 139 -9.75 5.28 11.13
C GLU A 139 -8.72 5.60 12.22
N LEU A 140 -7.93 6.66 12.03
CA LEU A 140 -6.83 7.05 12.93
C LEU A 140 -7.26 7.99 14.06
N LYS A 141 -8.57 8.11 14.32
CA LYS A 141 -9.15 9.04 15.31
C LYS A 141 -8.82 8.63 16.74
#